data_AF-A0A9D0YRN4-F1
#
_entry.id   AF-A0A9D0YRN4-F1
#
_cell.length_a   1.000
_cell.length_b   1.000
_cell.length_c   1.000
_cell.angle_alpha   90.00
_cell.angle_beta   90.00
_cell.angle_gamma   90.00
#
_symmetry.space_group_name_H-M   'P 1'
#
loop_
_entity.id
_entity.type
_entity.pdbx_description
1 polymer ?
#
loop_
_entity_poly.entity_id
_entity_poly.type
_entity_poly.pdbx_seq_one_letter_code
_entity_poly.pdbx_strand_id
1 'polypeptide(L)'
;MIRLMGAACLACGAMGLGLGAIAHLDGRVRDLRGLLVGLECVQRELSWKLAPLPDALNLAAQQCQGAPGEFFTLCAHGAQNLRGRTFSQVWQQAGEASQMRLEQLDVELLDALGSVLGQYDGESQRQALEHTREQLEEQLTQACEQRRRLGRVYGALGVTAGAVLMILFV
;
A
#
# COMPACT_ATOMS: atom_id res chain seq x y z
N MET A 1 34.95 17.83 24.01
CA MET A 1 34.85 17.57 22.56
C MET A 1 34.29 16.17 22.23
N ILE A 2 34.89 15.08 22.73
CA ILE A 2 34.45 13.69 22.41
C ILE A 2 32.98 13.41 22.84
N ARG A 3 32.53 13.95 23.99
CA ARG A 3 31.16 13.76 24.48
C ARG A 3 30.09 14.46 23.61
N LEU A 4 30.40 15.63 23.06
CA LEU A 4 29.53 16.39 22.17
C LEU A 4 29.38 15.68 20.81
N MET A 5 30.49 15.14 20.30
CA MET A 5 30.50 14.34 19.07
C MET A 5 29.73 13.02 19.23
N GLY A 6 29.86 12.34 20.38
CA GLY A 6 29.09 11.15 20.70
C GLY A 6 27.58 11.42 20.82
N ALA A 7 27.19 12.50 21.49
CA ALA A 7 25.79 12.91 21.62
C ALA A 7 25.18 13.28 20.27
N ALA A 8 25.91 14.02 19.43
CA ALA A 8 25.49 14.35 18.07
C ALA A 8 25.33 13.09 17.20
N CYS A 9 26.25 12.13 17.29
CA CYS A 9 26.17 10.89 16.51
C CYS A 9 24.95 10.03 16.92
N LEU A 10 24.67 9.94 18.22
CA LEU A 10 23.48 9.24 18.74
C LEU A 10 22.18 9.93 18.31
N ALA A 11 22.14 11.26 18.36
CA ALA A 11 20.98 12.04 17.91
C ALA A 11 20.74 11.88 16.39
N CYS A 12 21.80 11.95 15.57
CA CYS A 12 21.72 11.73 14.13
C CYS A 12 21.29 10.30 13.77
N GLY A 13 21.79 9.29 14.49
CA GLY A 13 21.40 7.89 14.28
C GLY A 13 19.91 7.64 14.58
N ALA A 14 19.41 8.15 15.70
CA ALA A 14 18.01 8.03 16.07
C ALA A 14 17.08 8.80 15.10
N MET A 15 17.53 9.98 14.63
CA MET A 15 16.78 10.78 13.65
C MET A 15 16.76 10.12 12.27
N GLY A 16 17.87 9.53 11.82
CA GLY A 16 17.96 8.81 10.54
C GLY A 16 17.06 7.57 10.48
N LEU A 17 17.01 6.78 11.55
CA LEU A 17 16.10 5.62 11.65
C LEU A 17 14.63 6.05 11.66
N GLY A 18 14.32 7.20 12.28
CA GLY A 18 12.97 7.76 12.29
C GLY A 18 12.47 8.23 10.94
N LEU A 19 13.32 8.91 10.17
CA LEU A 19 12.99 9.33 8.81
C LEU A 19 12.75 8.14 7.88
N GLY A 20 13.54 7.07 8.01
CA GLY A 20 13.34 5.82 7.26
C GLY A 20 12.00 5.15 7.58
N ALA A 21 11.63 5.07 8.86
CA ALA A 21 10.34 4.49 9.27
C ALA A 21 9.14 5.31 8.76
N ILE A 22 9.22 6.63 8.80
CA ILE A 22 8.18 7.52 8.27
C ILE A 22 8.07 7.37 6.74
N ALA A 23 9.21 7.34 6.03
CA ALA A 23 9.23 7.17 4.58
C ALA A 23 8.64 5.82 4.14
N HIS A 24 8.89 4.75 4.90
CA HIS A 24 8.28 3.45 4.67
C HIS A 24 6.75 3.51 4.83
N LEU A 25 6.25 4.12 5.90
CA LEU A 25 4.81 4.28 6.16
C LEU A 25 4.12 5.19 5.13
N ASP A 26 4.78 6.28 4.72
CA ASP A 26 4.28 7.12 3.63
C ASP A 26 4.18 6.35 2.31
N GLY A 27 5.12 5.45 2.09
CA GLY A 27 5.10 4.47 1.03
C GLY A 27 3.86 3.56 1.07
N ARG A 28 3.68 2.85 2.18
CA ARG A 28 2.52 1.97 2.42
C ARG A 28 1.19 2.71 2.23
N VAL A 29 1.05 3.90 2.82
CA VAL A 29 -0.16 4.72 2.69
C VAL A 29 -0.44 5.09 1.23
N ARG A 30 0.61 5.40 0.45
CA ARG A 30 0.47 5.71 -0.98
C ARG A 30 0.05 4.49 -1.77
N ASP A 31 0.68 3.34 -1.51
CA ASP A 31 0.41 2.09 -2.22
C ASP A 31 -1.02 1.61 -1.92
N LEU A 32 -1.46 1.62 -0.65
CA LEU A 32 -2.84 1.30 -0.25
C LEU A 32 -3.90 2.24 -0.86
N ARG A 33 -3.63 3.55 -0.91
CA ARG A 33 -4.54 4.50 -1.58
C ARG A 33 -4.67 4.22 -3.06
N GLY A 34 -3.56 3.97 -3.75
CA GLY A 34 -3.58 3.63 -5.17
C GLY A 34 -4.36 2.35 -5.41
N LEU A 35 -4.13 1.32 -4.58
CA LEU A 35 -4.85 0.06 -4.62
C LEU A 35 -6.37 0.26 -4.45
N LEU A 36 -6.81 1.01 -3.44
CA LEU A 36 -8.24 1.32 -3.21
C LEU A 36 -8.88 2.04 -4.40
N VAL A 37 -8.20 3.05 -4.97
CA VAL A 37 -8.69 3.76 -6.16
C VAL A 37 -8.84 2.82 -7.35
N GLY A 38 -7.85 1.94 -7.57
CA GLY A 38 -7.91 0.96 -8.64
C GLY A 38 -9.02 -0.08 -8.44
N LEU A 39 -9.18 -0.59 -7.22
CA LEU A 39 -10.26 -1.54 -6.89
C LEU A 39 -11.64 -0.90 -7.06
N GLU A 40 -11.82 0.35 -6.66
CA GLU A 40 -13.08 1.09 -6.89
C GLU A 40 -13.36 1.25 -8.39
N CYS A 41 -12.33 1.53 -9.20
CA CYS A 41 -12.47 1.57 -10.65
C CYS A 41 -12.93 0.21 -11.21
N VAL A 42 -12.29 -0.89 -10.80
CA VAL A 42 -12.66 -2.24 -11.24
C VAL A 42 -14.11 -2.54 -10.86
N GLN A 43 -14.49 -2.27 -9.61
CA GLN A 43 -15.85 -2.48 -9.11
C GLN A 43 -16.89 -1.70 -9.91
N ARG A 44 -16.61 -0.42 -10.21
CA ARG A 44 -17.50 0.45 -10.99
C ARG A 44 -17.68 -0.05 -12.42
N GLU A 45 -16.60 -0.44 -13.08
CA GLU A 45 -16.64 -0.93 -14.47
C GLU A 45 -17.32 -2.31 -14.59
N LEU A 46 -17.08 -3.21 -13.63
CA LEU A 46 -17.77 -4.50 -13.57
C LEU A 46 -19.27 -4.34 -13.28
N SER A 47 -19.65 -3.43 -12.36
CA SER A 47 -21.04 -3.25 -11.93
C SER A 47 -21.91 -2.52 -12.96
N TRP A 48 -21.37 -1.53 -13.67
CA TRP A 48 -22.16 -0.70 -14.59
C TRP A 48 -22.04 -1.05 -16.06
N LYS A 49 -20.84 -1.39 -16.54
CA LYS A 49 -20.61 -1.56 -17.98
C LYS A 49 -20.62 -3.01 -18.43
N LEU A 50 -20.69 -3.97 -17.50
CA LEU A 50 -20.39 -5.38 -17.76
C LEU A 50 -19.09 -5.54 -18.57
N ALA A 51 -18.12 -4.66 -18.30
CA ALA A 51 -16.86 -4.65 -19.03
C ALA A 51 -16.14 -5.98 -18.75
N PRO A 52 -15.46 -6.57 -19.75
CA PRO A 52 -14.58 -7.70 -19.50
C PRO A 52 -13.58 -7.34 -18.39
N LEU A 53 -13.36 -8.26 -17.44
CA LEU A 53 -12.42 -8.07 -16.33
C LEU A 53 -11.05 -7.52 -16.76
N PRO A 54 -10.42 -7.97 -17.86
CA PRO A 54 -9.15 -7.41 -18.32
C PRO A 54 -9.21 -5.91 -18.65
N ASP A 55 -10.33 -5.44 -19.20
CA ASP A 55 -10.50 -4.03 -19.58
C ASP A 55 -10.70 -3.16 -18.33
N ALA A 56 -11.48 -3.64 -17.36
CA ALA A 56 -11.65 -2.98 -16.06
C ALA A 56 -10.30 -2.84 -15.32
N LEU A 57 -9.47 -3.89 -15.33
CA LEU A 57 -8.13 -3.88 -14.75
C LEU A 57 -7.20 -2.89 -15.48
N ASN A 58 -7.28 -2.82 -16.81
CA ASN A 58 -6.46 -1.89 -17.60
C ASN A 58 -6.84 -0.42 -17.32
N LEU A 59 -8.13 -0.13 -17.16
CA LEU A 59 -8.60 1.19 -16.75
C LEU A 59 -8.14 1.56 -15.33
N ALA A 60 -8.14 0.59 -14.41
CA ALA A 60 -7.60 0.79 -13.06
C ALA A 60 -6.09 1.07 -13.08
N ALA A 61 -5.34 0.36 -13.93
CA ALA A 61 -3.91 0.56 -14.12
C ALA A 61 -3.58 1.99 -14.61
N GLN A 62 -4.40 2.55 -15.52
CA GLN A 62 -4.20 3.90 -16.03
C GLN A 62 -4.50 5.00 -15.00
N GLN A 63 -5.37 4.72 -14.01
CA GLN A 63 -5.69 5.66 -12.92
C GLN A 63 -4.69 5.58 -11.77
N CYS A 64 -3.94 4.49 -11.67
CA CYS A 64 -2.94 4.27 -10.64
C CYS A 64 -1.54 4.61 -11.14
N GLN A 65 -0.67 5.08 -10.24
CA GLN A 65 0.74 5.31 -10.53
C GLN A 65 1.61 4.51 -9.57
N GLY A 66 2.80 4.11 -10.03
CA GLY A 66 3.74 3.32 -9.24
C GLY A 66 3.30 1.86 -9.07
N ALA A 67 3.65 1.28 -7.92
CA ALA A 67 3.46 -0.15 -7.62
C ALA A 67 2.00 -0.65 -7.82
N PRO A 68 0.94 0.08 -7.40
CA PRO A 68 -0.43 -0.35 -7.68
C PRO A 68 -0.79 -0.34 -9.17
N GLY A 69 -0.26 0.59 -9.95
CA GLY A 69 -0.50 0.64 -11.41
C GLY A 69 0.19 -0.53 -12.13
N GLU A 70 1.38 -0.91 -11.69
CA GLU A 70 2.08 -2.10 -12.18
C GLU A 70 1.31 -3.38 -11.86
N PHE A 71 0.81 -3.51 -10.63
CA PHE A 71 -0.05 -4.61 -10.21
C PHE A 71 -1.24 -4.80 -11.16
N PHE A 72 -2.05 -3.75 -11.37
CA PHE A 72 -3.22 -3.83 -12.25
C PHE A 72 -2.84 -4.10 -13.71
N THR A 73 -1.70 -3.57 -14.18
CA THR A 73 -1.18 -3.84 -15.53
C THR A 73 -0.86 -5.32 -15.72
N LEU A 74 -0.15 -5.92 -14.75
CA LEU A 74 0.21 -7.33 -14.76
C LEU A 74 -1.04 -8.23 -14.69
N CYS A 75 -1.99 -7.88 -13.82
CA CYS A 75 -3.28 -8.57 -13.73
C CYS A 75 -4.04 -8.52 -15.06
N ALA A 76 -4.15 -7.36 -15.70
CA ALA A 76 -4.81 -7.20 -16.99
C ALA A 76 -4.16 -8.07 -18.08
N HIS A 77 -2.82 -8.04 -18.18
CA HIS A 77 -2.08 -8.83 -19.16
C HIS A 77 -2.26 -10.34 -18.94
N GLY A 78 -2.19 -10.79 -17.68
CA GLY A 78 -2.36 -12.22 -17.37
C GLY A 78 -3.81 -12.69 -17.52
N ALA A 79 -4.79 -11.82 -17.29
CA ALA A 79 -6.20 -12.11 -17.54
C ALA A 79 -6.50 -12.35 -19.03
N GLN A 80 -5.83 -11.63 -19.93
CA GLN A 80 -5.95 -11.84 -21.38
C GLN A 80 -5.29 -13.14 -21.85
N ASN A 81 -4.27 -13.62 -21.12
CA ASN A 81 -3.44 -14.77 -21.52
C ASN A 81 -3.28 -15.77 -20.37
N LEU A 82 -4.39 -16.43 -20.00
CA LEU A 82 -4.40 -17.39 -18.90
C LEU A 82 -3.51 -18.63 -19.16
N ARG A 83 -3.31 -19.07 -20.41
CA ARG A 83 -2.40 -20.18 -20.81
C ARG A 83 -2.43 -21.41 -19.88
N GLY A 84 -3.61 -21.79 -19.39
CA GLY A 84 -3.80 -22.93 -18.46
C GLY A 84 -3.63 -22.63 -16.96
N ARG A 85 -3.38 -21.38 -16.58
CA ARG A 85 -3.41 -20.89 -15.20
C ARG A 85 -4.79 -20.34 -14.85
N THR A 86 -5.11 -20.32 -13.56
CA THR A 86 -6.31 -19.63 -13.06
C THR A 86 -6.04 -18.14 -12.90
N PHE A 87 -7.09 -17.31 -12.94
CA PHE A 87 -6.95 -15.87 -12.72
C PHE A 87 -6.37 -15.56 -11.32
N SER A 88 -6.75 -16.35 -10.31
CA SER A 88 -6.19 -16.25 -8.96
C SER A 88 -4.65 -16.41 -8.93
N GLN A 89 -4.09 -17.33 -9.71
CA GLN A 89 -2.63 -17.48 -9.81
C GLN A 89 -1.96 -16.28 -10.48
N VAL A 90 -2.58 -15.72 -11.52
CA VAL A 90 -2.10 -14.49 -12.17
C VAL A 90 -2.12 -13.32 -11.20
N TRP A 91 -3.20 -13.20 -10.43
CA TRP A 91 -3.39 -12.15 -9.43
C TRP A 91 -2.33 -12.20 -8.34
N GLN A 92 -2.09 -13.38 -7.76
CA GLN A 92 -1.06 -13.57 -6.73
C GLN A 92 0.34 -13.24 -7.27
N GLN A 93 0.68 -13.72 -8.48
CA GLN A 93 1.96 -13.43 -9.12
C GLN A 93 2.15 -11.94 -9.41
N ALA A 94 1.09 -11.24 -9.80
CA ALA A 94 1.13 -9.79 -9.97
C ALA A 94 1.36 -9.07 -8.63
N GLY A 95 0.73 -9.54 -7.55
CA GLY A 95 0.94 -9.02 -6.19
C GLY A 95 2.40 -9.15 -5.78
N GLU A 96 2.99 -10.33 -5.92
CA GLU A 96 4.40 -10.61 -5.61
C GLU A 96 5.36 -9.78 -6.47
N ALA A 97 5.05 -9.58 -7.75
CA ALA A 97 5.89 -8.81 -8.67
C ALA A 97 5.83 -7.30 -8.41
N SER A 98 4.68 -6.77 -7.96
CA SER A 98 4.40 -5.34 -7.92
C SER A 98 5.11 -4.52 -6.84
N GLN A 99 6.03 -5.11 -6.05
CA GLN A 99 6.81 -4.45 -4.98
C GLN A 99 5.99 -3.50 -4.06
N MET A 100 4.68 -3.73 -3.93
CA MET A 100 3.81 -2.90 -3.09
C MET A 100 4.20 -3.05 -1.62
N ARG A 101 4.23 -1.94 -0.88
CA ARG A 101 4.51 -1.95 0.57
C ARG A 101 3.25 -2.30 1.36
N LEU A 102 2.86 -3.55 1.25
CA LEU A 102 1.70 -4.14 1.93
C LEU A 102 2.14 -4.90 3.17
N GLU A 103 1.29 -4.91 4.20
CA GLU A 103 1.44 -5.84 5.33
C GLU A 103 0.80 -7.18 5.00
N GLN A 104 1.11 -8.20 5.81
CA GLN A 104 0.63 -9.56 5.59
C GLN A 104 -0.90 -9.62 5.48
N LEU A 105 -1.61 -8.87 6.33
CA LEU A 105 -3.07 -8.81 6.29
C LEU A 105 -3.58 -8.20 4.97
N ASP A 106 -2.94 -7.15 4.46
CA ASP A 106 -3.30 -6.52 3.18
C ASP A 106 -3.16 -7.52 2.01
N VAL A 107 -2.12 -8.36 2.06
CA VAL A 107 -1.88 -9.42 1.05
C VAL A 107 -2.93 -10.52 1.15
N GLU A 108 -3.26 -10.99 2.35
CA GLU A 108 -4.30 -12.01 2.57
C GLU A 108 -5.68 -11.55 2.05
N LEU A 109 -6.01 -10.28 2.26
CA LEU A 109 -7.23 -9.66 1.72
C LEU A 109 -7.23 -9.64 0.18
N LEU A 110 -6.12 -9.26 -0.43
CA LEU A 110 -5.98 -9.26 -1.87
C LEU A 110 -6.04 -10.67 -2.47
N ASP A 111 -5.41 -11.66 -1.85
CA ASP A 111 -5.43 -13.04 -2.34
C ASP A 111 -6.85 -13.64 -2.28
N ALA A 112 -7.58 -13.36 -1.19
CA ALA A 112 -8.98 -13.73 -1.06
C ALA A 112 -9.82 -13.13 -2.20
N LEU A 113 -9.60 -11.85 -2.52
CA LEU A 113 -10.29 -11.18 -3.63
C LEU A 113 -9.98 -11.82 -4.99
N GLY A 114 -8.70 -12.11 -5.26
CA GLY A 114 -8.26 -12.75 -6.51
C GLY A 114 -8.89 -14.13 -6.74
N SER A 115 -9.20 -14.86 -5.67
CA SER A 115 -9.88 -16.16 -5.74
C SER A 115 -11.35 -16.05 -6.20
N VAL A 116 -12.01 -14.92 -5.93
CA VAL A 116 -13.41 -14.67 -6.28
C VAL A 116 -13.55 -14.00 -7.65
N LEU A 117 -12.65 -13.08 -7.99
CA LEU A 117 -12.66 -12.38 -9.29
C LEU A 117 -12.50 -13.32 -10.50
N GLY A 118 -11.97 -14.53 -10.31
CA GLY A 118 -11.90 -15.55 -11.35
C GLY A 118 -13.20 -16.34 -11.58
N GLN A 119 -14.23 -16.14 -10.76
CA GLN A 119 -15.47 -16.93 -10.79
C GLN A 119 -16.60 -16.15 -11.50
N TYR A 120 -17.41 -16.83 -12.31
CA TYR A 120 -18.43 -16.22 -13.20
C TYR A 120 -19.71 -15.71 -12.48
N ASP A 121 -19.61 -15.23 -11.24
CA ASP A 121 -20.74 -14.67 -10.49
C ASP A 121 -20.50 -13.19 -10.16
N GLY A 122 -21.11 -12.30 -10.95
CA GLY A 122 -20.93 -10.86 -10.82
C GLY A 122 -21.38 -10.29 -9.47
N GLU A 123 -22.38 -10.88 -8.82
CA GLU A 123 -22.86 -10.40 -7.52
C GLU A 123 -21.88 -10.79 -6.40
N SER A 124 -21.38 -12.04 -6.41
CA SER A 124 -20.32 -12.47 -5.49
C SER A 124 -19.02 -11.67 -5.70
N GLN A 125 -18.64 -11.37 -6.94
CA GLN A 125 -17.49 -10.51 -7.24
C GLN A 125 -17.68 -9.10 -6.68
N ARG A 126 -18.87 -8.50 -6.85
CA ARG A 126 -19.20 -7.17 -6.33
C ARG A 126 -19.12 -7.14 -4.81
N GLN A 127 -19.71 -8.13 -4.15
CA GLN A 127 -19.68 -8.23 -2.69
C GLN A 127 -18.24 -8.43 -2.19
N ALA A 128 -17.45 -9.31 -2.82
CA ALA A 128 -16.05 -9.52 -2.45
C ALA A 128 -15.20 -8.25 -2.65
N LEU A 129 -15.41 -7.50 -3.73
CA LEU A 129 -14.76 -6.22 -3.96
C LEU A 129 -15.10 -5.19 -2.88
N GLU A 130 -16.38 -5.07 -2.52
CA GLU A 130 -16.83 -4.15 -1.47
C GLU A 130 -16.19 -4.50 -0.12
N HIS A 131 -16.28 -5.75 0.33
CA HIS A 131 -15.70 -6.20 1.61
C HIS A 131 -14.19 -5.98 1.66
N THR A 132 -13.49 -6.36 0.58
CA THR A 132 -12.02 -6.20 0.53
C THR A 132 -11.65 -4.71 0.58
N ARG A 133 -12.42 -3.85 -0.09
CA ARG A 133 -12.20 -2.40 -0.08
C ARG A 133 -12.41 -1.80 1.31
N GLU A 134 -13.50 -2.15 1.99
CA GLU A 134 -13.78 -1.70 3.36
C GLU A 134 -12.64 -2.09 4.32
N GLN A 135 -12.18 -3.34 4.25
CA GLN A 135 -11.07 -3.82 5.08
C GLN A 135 -9.73 -3.13 4.76
N LEU A 136 -9.44 -2.90 3.48
CA LEU A 136 -8.25 -2.15 3.07
C LEU A 136 -8.32 -0.66 3.46
N GLU A 137 -9.52 -0.07 3.53
CA GLU A 137 -9.73 1.29 4.01
C GLU A 137 -9.49 1.40 5.53
N GLU A 138 -9.89 0.40 6.30
CA GLU A 138 -9.51 0.29 7.71
C GLU A 138 -7.98 0.19 7.87
N GLN A 139 -7.32 -0.64 7.04
CA GLN A 139 -5.86 -0.76 7.05
C GLN A 139 -5.16 0.56 6.68
N LEU A 140 -5.68 1.27 5.68
CA LEU A 140 -5.20 2.59 5.32
C LEU A 140 -5.35 3.59 6.47
N THR A 141 -6.48 3.54 7.18
CA THR A 141 -6.73 4.41 8.34
C THR A 141 -5.73 4.12 9.45
N GLN A 142 -5.50 2.85 9.77
CA GLN A 142 -4.50 2.42 10.75
C GLN A 142 -3.08 2.86 10.35
N ALA A 143 -2.69 2.69 9.08
CA ALA A 143 -1.39 3.14 8.56
C ALA A 143 -1.23 4.67 8.66
N CYS A 144 -2.29 5.44 8.37
CA CYS A 144 -2.29 6.89 8.52
C CYS A 144 -2.14 7.31 9.99
N GLU A 145 -2.82 6.64 10.92
CA GLU A 145 -2.69 6.89 12.35
C GLU A 145 -1.30 6.56 12.89
N GLN A 146 -0.74 5.42 12.49
CA GLN A 146 0.63 5.03 12.82
C GLN A 146 1.63 6.08 12.34
N ARG A 147 1.51 6.53 11.08
CA ARG A 147 2.33 7.61 10.54
C ARG A 147 2.21 8.88 11.38
N ARG A 148 0.99 9.29 11.73
CA ARG A 148 0.74 10.50 12.53
C ARG A 148 1.30 10.39 13.94
N ARG A 149 1.24 9.21 14.55
CA ARG A 149 1.81 8.93 15.87
C ARG A 149 3.33 8.99 15.82
N LEU A 150 3.96 8.32 14.86
CA LEU A 150 5.41 8.33 14.69
C LEU A 150 5.93 9.73 14.37
N GLY A 151 5.29 10.46 13.46
CA GLY A 151 5.64 11.85 13.15
C GLY A 151 5.62 12.77 14.39
N ARG A 152 4.61 12.61 15.27
CA ARG A 152 4.57 13.36 16.54
C ARG A 152 5.68 12.98 17.50
N VAL A 153 5.96 11.68 17.66
CA VAL A 153 7.02 11.18 18.55
C VAL A 153 8.38 11.66 18.08
N TYR A 154 8.69 11.51 16.79
CA TYR A 154 9.97 11.98 16.22
C TYR A 154 10.09 13.50 16.22
N GLY A 155 9.00 14.24 16.01
CA GLY A 155 8.99 15.68 16.17
C GLY A 155 9.35 16.12 17.59
N ALA A 156 8.75 15.48 18.61
CA ALA A 156 9.05 15.76 20.01
C ALA A 156 10.49 15.36 20.41
N LEU A 157 10.98 14.24 19.91
CA LEU A 157 12.37 13.80 20.11
C LEU A 157 13.37 14.76 19.45
N GLY A 158 13.06 15.28 18.26
CA GLY A 158 13.90 16.30 17.60
C GLY A 158 13.98 17.59 18.40
N VAL A 159 12.85 18.08 18.94
CA VAL A 159 12.82 19.29 19.77
C VAL A 159 13.60 19.11 21.07
N THR A 160 13.40 17.98 21.76
CA THR A 160 14.11 17.70 23.02
C THR A 160 15.62 17.48 22.81
N ALA A 161 16.02 16.76 21.75
CA ALA A 161 17.44 16.61 21.39
C ALA A 161 18.08 17.96 21.02
N GLY A 162 17.37 18.80 20.26
CA GLY A 162 17.83 20.14 19.91
C GLY A 162 18.01 21.04 21.14
N ALA A 163 17.07 20.99 22.10
CA ALA A 163 17.19 21.73 23.36
C ALA A 163 18.38 21.27 24.21
N VAL A 164 18.60 19.96 24.33
CA VAL A 164 19.75 19.40 25.06
C VAL A 164 21.08 19.81 24.41
N LEU A 165 21.17 19.77 23.08
CA LEU A 165 22.35 20.22 22.35
C LEU A 165 22.59 21.73 22.54
N MET A 166 21.53 22.54 22.53
CA MET A 166 21.64 23.99 22.80
C MET A 166 22.18 24.25 24.21
N ILE A 167 21.68 23.54 25.23
CA ILE A 167 22.15 23.67 26.62
C ILE A 167 23.62 23.20 26.76
N LEU A 168 24.02 22.14 26.07
CA LEU A 168 25.40 21.63 26.08
C LEU A 168 26.40 22.51 25.32
N PHE A 169 25.90 23.32 24.38
CA PHE A 169 26.72 24.23 23.58
C PHE A 169 26.96 25.58 24.29
N VAL A 170 26.12 25.93 25.26
CA VAL A 170 26.33 27.03 26.21
C VAL A 170 27.31 26.61 27.29
#